data_AF-A0A7K9MVJ9-F1
#
_entry.id   AF-A0A7K9MVJ9-F1
#
_cell.length_a   1.000
_cell.length_b   1.000
_cell.length_c   1.000
_cell.angle_alpha   90.00
_cell.angle_beta   90.00
_cell.angle_gamma   90.00
#
_symmetry.space_group_name_H-M   'P 1'
#
loop_
_entity.id
_entity.type
_entity.pdbx_description
1 polymer ?
#
loop_
_entity_poly.entity_id
_entity_poly.type
_entity_poly.pdbx_seq_one_letter_code
_entity_poly.pdbx_strand_id
1 'polypeptide(L)'
;MKVSLLAVLALILCADQANALYCYTCDWEQSNWSCLKAKKCSDKDEYCVTNVASVGIGMCWLCFLSLWKRITKKCSETCPYHNFSLGLASYTSYCCQTFLCNLSACPG
;
A
#
# COMPACT_ATOMS: atom_id res chain seq x y z
N MET A 1 -40.19 -12.50 17.49
CA MET A 1 -39.58 -11.14 17.56
C MET A 1 -38.06 -11.17 17.75
N LYS A 2 -37.52 -11.98 18.67
CA LYS A 2 -36.06 -12.10 18.90
C LYS A 2 -35.25 -12.72 17.74
N VAL A 3 -35.81 -13.72 17.06
CA VAL A 3 -35.12 -14.44 15.96
C VAL A 3 -34.91 -13.54 14.74
N SER A 4 -35.86 -12.65 14.45
CA SER A 4 -35.75 -11.69 13.34
C SER A 4 -34.70 -10.62 13.59
N LEU A 5 -34.53 -10.19 14.85
CA LEU A 5 -33.52 -9.17 15.22
C LEU A 5 -32.10 -9.73 15.09
N LEU A 6 -31.90 -10.99 15.48
CA LEU A 6 -30.62 -11.69 15.34
C LEU A 6 -30.26 -11.94 13.88
N ALA A 7 -31.24 -12.27 13.03
CA ALA A 7 -31.03 -12.44 11.60
C ALA A 7 -30.64 -11.11 10.91
N VAL A 8 -31.25 -9.99 11.32
CA VAL A 8 -30.90 -8.66 10.83
C VAL A 8 -29.51 -8.23 11.30
N LEU A 9 -29.13 -8.50 12.56
CA LEU A 9 -27.78 -8.21 13.05
C LEU A 9 -26.70 -8.99 12.29
N ALA A 10 -26.96 -10.28 11.99
CA ALA A 10 -26.03 -11.11 11.24
C ALA A 10 -25.84 -10.63 9.79
N LEU A 11 -26.91 -10.15 9.14
CA LEU A 11 -26.85 -9.57 7.80
C LEU A 11 -26.08 -8.25 7.76
N ILE A 12 -26.17 -7.42 8.80
CA ILE A 12 -25.46 -6.13 8.89
C ILE A 12 -23.95 -6.37 9.13
N LEU A 13 -23.58 -7.38 9.92
CA LEU A 13 -22.18 -7.75 10.16
C LEU A 13 -21.48 -8.40 8.95
N CYS A 14 -22.25 -8.96 8.00
CA CYS A 14 -21.72 -9.52 6.76
C CYS A 14 -21.66 -8.52 5.59
N ALA A 15 -22.21 -7.31 5.77
CA ALA A 15 -22.09 -6.23 4.82
C ALA A 15 -20.86 -5.38 5.14
N ASP A 16 -19.69 -6.02 5.24
CA ASP A 16 -18.44 -5.30 5.03
C ASP A 16 -18.43 -4.97 3.55
N GLN A 17 -18.89 -3.76 3.24
CA GLN A 17 -18.95 -3.25 1.89
C GLN A 17 -17.51 -3.16 1.41
N ALA A 18 -17.03 -4.24 0.79
CA ALA A 18 -15.79 -4.30 0.03
C ALA A 18 -15.94 -3.30 -1.13
N ASN A 19 -15.82 -2.03 -0.81
CA ASN A 19 -15.62 -0.98 -1.78
C ASN A 19 -14.36 -1.38 -2.50
N ALA A 20 -14.50 -1.74 -3.78
CA ALA A 20 -13.38 -2.17 -4.57
C ALA A 20 -12.27 -1.13 -4.50
N LEU A 21 -11.21 -1.43 -3.74
CA LEU A 21 -10.09 -0.54 -3.56
C LEU A 21 -9.34 -0.43 -4.89
N TYR A 22 -8.94 0.77 -5.26
CA TYR A 22 -8.05 0.97 -6.39
C TYR A 22 -6.72 1.49 -5.87
N CYS A 23 -5.64 0.87 -6.32
CA CYS A 23 -4.29 1.27 -5.97
C CYS A 23 -3.46 1.45 -7.23
N TYR A 24 -2.41 2.26 -7.14
CA TYR A 24 -1.33 2.18 -8.11
C TYR A 24 -0.55 0.89 -7.89
N THR A 25 -0.14 0.26 -8.97
CA THR A 25 0.64 -0.98 -8.97
C THR A 25 1.83 -0.84 -9.90
N CYS A 26 2.95 -1.42 -9.53
CA CYS A 26 4.15 -1.50 -10.37
C CYS A 26 5.13 -2.47 -9.73
N ASP A 27 6.03 -3.03 -10.55
CA ASP A 27 7.06 -3.93 -10.09
C ASP A 27 8.44 -3.36 -10.43
N TRP A 28 9.24 -3.11 -9.39
CA TRP A 28 10.66 -2.79 -9.51
C TRP A 28 11.04 -1.55 -10.36
N GLU A 29 10.21 -0.51 -10.30
CA GLU A 29 10.40 0.74 -11.06
C GLU A 29 11.35 1.71 -10.37
N GLN A 30 12.11 2.48 -11.16
CA GLN A 30 13.07 3.46 -10.61
C GLN A 30 12.42 4.83 -10.37
N SER A 31 11.42 5.17 -11.17
CA SER A 31 10.70 6.44 -11.10
C SER A 31 9.29 6.26 -10.55
N ASN A 32 8.80 7.24 -9.79
CA ASN A 32 7.42 7.19 -9.30
C ASN A 32 6.42 7.31 -10.45
N TRP A 33 6.72 8.12 -11.48
CA TRP A 33 5.86 8.32 -12.65
C TRP A 33 5.62 7.04 -13.45
N SER A 34 6.66 6.24 -13.64
CA SER A 34 6.54 4.90 -14.26
C SER A 34 5.74 3.93 -13.39
N CYS A 35 5.61 4.22 -12.09
CA CYS A 35 4.96 3.40 -11.07
C CYS A 35 3.54 3.90 -10.71
N LEU A 36 2.79 4.43 -11.69
CA LEU A 36 1.42 4.92 -11.52
C LEU A 36 0.39 4.16 -12.37
N LYS A 37 0.47 2.82 -12.39
CA LYS A 37 -0.54 2.01 -13.06
C LYS A 37 -1.70 1.69 -12.12
N ALA A 38 -2.81 2.40 -12.27
CA ALA A 38 -4.02 2.15 -11.50
C ALA A 38 -4.58 0.74 -11.79
N LYS A 39 -4.91 -0.01 -10.73
CA LYS A 39 -5.48 -1.35 -10.81
C LYS A 39 -6.56 -1.50 -9.74
N LYS A 40 -7.66 -2.16 -10.11
CA LYS A 40 -8.68 -2.62 -9.15
C LYS A 40 -8.09 -3.76 -8.31
N CYS A 41 -8.11 -3.63 -6.99
CA CYS A 41 -7.67 -4.65 -6.05
C CYS A 41 -8.73 -5.74 -5.89
N SER A 42 -8.33 -6.89 -5.32
CA SER A 42 -9.28 -7.96 -4.99
C SER A 42 -10.21 -7.50 -3.86
N ASP A 43 -11.40 -8.11 -3.73
CA ASP A 43 -12.34 -7.81 -2.65
C ASP A 43 -11.78 -8.13 -1.26
N LYS A 44 -10.71 -8.92 -1.19
CA LYS A 44 -9.97 -9.22 0.06
C LYS A 44 -8.85 -8.22 0.37
N ASP A 45 -8.42 -7.45 -0.62
CA ASP A 45 -7.29 -6.54 -0.48
C ASP A 45 -7.77 -5.20 0.10
N GLU A 46 -7.48 -4.99 1.39
CA GLU A 46 -7.89 -3.77 2.10
C GLU A 46 -6.83 -2.66 2.09
N TYR A 47 -5.61 -2.94 1.62
CA TYR A 47 -4.47 -2.02 1.67
C TYR A 47 -3.77 -1.85 0.33
N CYS A 48 -3.50 -0.60 -0.04
CA CYS A 48 -2.47 -0.24 -1.00
C CYS A 48 -1.12 -0.25 -0.29
N VAL A 49 -0.24 -1.18 -0.66
CA VAL A 49 1.10 -1.32 -0.10
C VAL A 49 2.11 -0.80 -1.09
N THR A 50 3.09 -0.06 -0.59
CA THR A 50 4.21 0.38 -1.39
C THR A 50 5.51 0.19 -0.66
N ASN A 51 6.44 -0.41 -1.38
CA ASN A 51 7.77 -0.73 -0.92
C ASN A 51 8.75 0.14 -1.68
N VAL A 52 9.65 0.78 -0.96
CA VAL A 52 10.76 1.51 -1.52
C VAL A 52 12.04 0.94 -0.97
N ALA A 53 12.84 0.39 -1.87
CA ALA A 53 14.23 0.06 -1.60
C ALA A 53 15.11 1.17 -2.17
N SER A 54 15.97 1.75 -1.35
CA SER A 54 16.96 2.73 -1.80
C SER A 54 18.35 2.38 -1.32
N VAL A 55 19.36 2.80 -2.08
CA VAL A 55 20.77 2.70 -1.70
C VAL A 55 21.37 4.10 -1.84
N GLY A 56 21.84 4.68 -0.74
CA GLY A 56 22.42 6.03 -0.73
C GLY A 56 22.63 6.57 0.68
N ILE A 57 23.32 7.71 0.75
CA ILE A 57 23.51 8.46 1.99
C ILE A 57 22.27 9.35 2.18
N GLY A 58 21.25 8.86 2.86
CA GLY A 58 20.07 9.65 3.17
C GLY A 58 18.91 8.81 3.71
N MET A 59 18.32 9.27 4.80
CA MET A 59 17.03 8.77 5.31
C MET A 59 15.96 8.81 4.19
N CYS A 60 14.87 8.04 4.32
CA CYS A 60 13.75 8.02 3.37
C CYS A 60 13.26 9.43 2.94
N TRP A 61 13.39 10.45 3.82
CA TRP A 61 13.10 11.86 3.52
C TRP A 61 13.96 12.47 2.39
N LEU A 62 15.20 12.02 2.22
CA LEU A 62 16.13 12.44 1.17
C LEU A 62 16.11 11.48 -0.03
N CYS A 63 14.95 10.89 -0.34
CA CYS A 63 14.78 9.93 -1.43
C CYS A 63 15.31 10.43 -2.78
N PHE A 64 15.32 11.76 -3.00
CA PHE A 64 15.86 12.42 -4.19
C PHE A 64 17.39 12.34 -4.33
N LEU A 65 18.13 12.12 -3.24
CA LEU A 65 19.60 11.99 -3.21
C LEU A 65 20.08 10.52 -3.23
N SER A 66 19.16 9.56 -3.35
CA SER A 66 19.51 8.14 -3.43
C SER A 66 20.18 7.83 -4.78
N LEU A 67 21.37 7.22 -4.77
CA LEU A 67 22.02 6.77 -6.00
C LEU A 67 21.18 5.69 -6.72
N TRP A 68 20.48 4.87 -5.94
CA TRP A 68 19.61 3.84 -6.46
C TRP A 68 18.29 3.84 -5.71
N LYS A 69 17.16 3.77 -6.44
CA LYS A 69 15.82 3.62 -5.88
C LYS A 69 15.03 2.58 -6.68
N ARG A 70 14.31 1.70 -6.00
CA ARG A 70 13.36 0.75 -6.56
C ARG A 70 12.05 0.88 -5.80
N ILE A 71 10.97 1.08 -6.53
CA ILE A 71 9.61 1.23 -6.01
C ILE A 71 8.81 0.02 -6.47
N THR A 72 7.99 -0.53 -5.58
CA THR A 72 7.04 -1.59 -5.89
C THR A 72 5.73 -1.27 -5.20
N LYS A 73 4.64 -1.22 -5.95
CA LYS A 73 3.30 -0.92 -5.43
C LYS A 73 2.38 -2.09 -5.72
N LYS A 74 1.59 -2.49 -4.73
CA LYS A 74 0.68 -3.64 -4.83
C LYS A 74 -0.56 -3.48 -3.94
N CYS A 75 -1.59 -4.24 -4.25
CA CYS A 75 -2.71 -4.48 -3.34
C CYS A 75 -2.32 -5.60 -2.36
N SER A 76 -2.84 -5.56 -1.14
CA SER A 76 -2.61 -6.59 -0.12
C SER A 76 -3.75 -6.61 0.90
N GLU A 77 -4.11 -7.81 1.35
CA GLU A 77 -5.07 -8.03 2.45
C GLU A 77 -4.54 -7.50 3.79
N THR A 78 -3.21 -7.52 3.97
CA THR A 78 -2.55 -7.04 5.19
C THR A 78 -1.50 -5.98 4.88
N CYS A 79 -1.16 -5.15 5.86
CA CYS A 79 -0.07 -4.19 5.77
C CYS A 79 1.24 -4.77 6.35
N PRO A 80 2.18 -5.27 5.51
CA PRO A 80 3.48 -5.69 5.99
C PRO A 80 4.35 -4.47 6.29
N TYR A 81 4.46 -4.10 7.57
CA TYR A 81 5.33 -3.01 7.99
C TYR A 81 6.77 -3.52 8.15
N HIS A 82 7.58 -3.34 7.11
CA HIS A 82 9.00 -3.64 7.12
C HIS A 82 9.77 -2.36 6.83
N ASN A 83 10.33 -1.78 7.89
CA ASN A 83 11.21 -0.62 7.81
C ASN A 83 12.54 -1.00 8.42
N PHE A 84 13.55 -1.19 7.58
CA PHE A 84 14.90 -1.51 8.04
C PHE A 84 15.93 -0.78 7.19
N SER A 85 17.04 -0.42 7.83
CA SER A 85 18.17 0.22 7.19
C SER A 85 19.43 -0.61 7.46
N LEU A 86 20.09 -1.06 6.41
CA LEU A 86 21.34 -1.81 6.43
C LEU A 86 22.45 -0.92 5.86
N GLY A 87 23.02 -0.08 6.73
CA GLY A 87 24.06 0.87 6.35
C GLY A 87 23.53 1.94 5.40
N LEU A 88 23.92 1.86 4.13
CA LEU A 88 23.47 2.77 3.06
C LEU A 88 22.23 2.26 2.31
N ALA A 89 21.81 1.01 2.54
CA ALA A 89 20.61 0.47 1.94
C ALA A 89 19.42 0.64 2.91
N SER A 90 18.31 1.17 2.43
CA SER A 90 17.07 1.27 3.21
C SER A 90 15.92 0.59 2.48
N TYR A 91 15.06 -0.08 3.24
CA TYR A 91 13.83 -0.65 2.76
C TYR A 91 12.69 -0.13 3.62
N THR A 92 11.73 0.55 3.00
CA THR A 92 10.58 1.15 3.65
C THR A 92 9.31 0.60 3.02
N SER A 93 8.41 0.11 3.85
CA SER A 93 7.06 -0.27 3.45
C SER A 93 6.04 0.68 4.07
N TYR A 94 5.14 1.22 3.26
CA TYR A 94 4.01 2.03 3.68
C TYR A 94 2.70 1.47 3.15
N CYS A 95 1.61 1.70 3.90
CA CYS A 95 0.28 1.23 3.54
C CYS A 95 -0.75 2.35 3.70
N CYS A 96 -1.81 2.29 2.90
CA CYS A 96 -2.96 3.18 3.00
C CYS A 96 -4.21 2.45 2.46
N GLN A 97 -5.41 2.89 2.85
CA GLN A 97 -6.67 2.18 2.57
C GLN A 97 -7.65 3.00 1.72
N THR A 98 -7.22 4.13 1.17
CA THR A 98 -8.08 5.03 0.39
C THR A 98 -7.82 4.89 -1.11
N PHE A 99 -8.80 5.30 -1.92
CA PHE A 99 -8.71 5.23 -3.39
C PHE A 99 -7.46 5.95 -3.91
N LEU A 100 -6.59 5.23 -4.61
CA LEU A 100 -5.34 5.71 -5.22
C LEU A 100 -4.43 6.49 -4.26
N CYS A 101 -4.44 6.11 -2.98
CA CYS A 101 -3.70 6.80 -1.92
C CYS A 101 -2.17 6.71 -2.06
N ASN A 102 -1.68 5.66 -2.72
CA ASN A 102 -0.25 5.39 -2.89
C ASN A 102 0.36 6.14 -4.09
N LEU A 103 -0.04 7.38 -4.32
CA LEU A 103 0.47 8.23 -5.41
C LEU A 103 1.97 8.52 -5.25
N SER A 104 2.42 8.90 -4.06
CA SER A 104 3.81 9.25 -3.77
C SER A 104 4.60 8.03 -3.29
N ALA A 105 5.80 7.80 -3.83
CA ALA A 105 6.67 6.72 -3.38
C ALA A 105 7.18 6.88 -1.93
N CYS A 106 7.15 8.07 -1.37
CA CYS A 106 7.45 8.31 0.04
C CYS A 106 6.30 9.14 0.63
N PRO A 107 5.59 8.64 1.65
CA PRO A 107 4.78 9.50 2.49
C PRO A 107 5.71 10.43 3.27
N GLY A 108 5.34 11.72 3.38
CA GLY A 108 6.06 12.72 4.16
C GLY A 108 5.92 12.52 5.66
#